data_AF-A0AAD8MPK1-F1
#
_entry.id   AF-A0AAD8MPK1-F1
#
_cell.length_a   1.000
_cell.length_b   1.000
_cell.length_c   1.000
_cell.angle_alpha   90.00
_cell.angle_beta   90.00
_cell.angle_gamma   90.00
#
_symmetry.space_group_name_H-M   'P 1'
#
loop_
_entity.id
_entity.type
_entity.pdbx_description
1 polymer ?
#
loop_
_entity_poly.entity_id
_entity_poly.type
_entity_poly.pdbx_seq_one_letter_code
_entity_poly.pdbx_strand_id
1 'polypeptide(L)'
;MVAHQRTGVCVISDRHSGIMSTMDNPNLGWCEPYGYHRLCVRHLVANFANTFRKTGLKENVVAICSQLTDTKFNLHWNALWAVEPRADEWFSEIHPEHFGFIF
;
A
#
# COMPACT_ATOMS: atom_id res chain seq x y z
N MET A 1 7.84 8.00 -20.51
CA MET A 1 8.66 9.21 -20.28
C MET A 1 9.60 8.87 -19.14
N VAL A 2 10.90 8.68 -19.40
CA VAL A 2 11.86 8.31 -18.34
C VAL A 2 12.51 9.59 -17.82
N ALA A 3 12.24 9.94 -16.56
CA ALA A 3 12.79 11.11 -15.91
C ALA A 3 14.21 10.80 -15.40
N HIS A 4 15.19 10.72 -16.31
CA HIS A 4 16.57 10.32 -15.99
C HIS A 4 17.33 11.25 -15.01
N GLN A 5 16.74 12.37 -14.56
CA GLN A 5 17.42 13.40 -13.76
C GLN A 5 16.59 13.94 -12.59
N ARG A 6 15.45 13.32 -12.26
CA ARG A 6 14.63 13.74 -11.10
C ARG A 6 14.81 12.75 -9.97
N THR A 7 15.38 13.22 -8.87
CA THR A 7 15.43 12.49 -7.60
C THR A 7 14.25 12.91 -6.72
N GLY A 8 13.85 12.03 -5.80
CA GLY A 8 12.71 12.27 -4.90
C GLY A 8 11.34 12.14 -5.58
N VAL A 9 11.25 11.39 -6.68
CA VAL A 9 9.97 11.12 -7.35
C VAL A 9 9.21 10.05 -6.58
N CYS A 10 7.93 10.30 -6.28
CA CYS A 10 7.02 9.30 -5.76
C CYS A 10 6.16 8.71 -6.89
N VAL A 11 6.17 7.39 -7.01
CA VAL A 11 5.32 6.62 -7.92
C VAL A 11 4.20 5.99 -7.11
N ILE A 12 2.96 6.25 -7.52
CA ILE A 12 1.76 5.66 -6.94
C ILE A 12 1.15 4.69 -7.95
N SER A 13 1.17 3.40 -7.64
CA SER A 13 0.74 2.34 -8.57
C SER A 13 -0.07 1.23 -7.90
N ASP A 14 -0.62 0.32 -8.72
CA ASP A 14 -1.23 -0.92 -8.22
C ASP A 14 -0.17 -1.90 -7.68
N ARG A 15 -0.59 -2.87 -6.85
CA ARG A 15 0.26 -3.91 -6.27
C ARG A 15 0.57 -5.08 -7.22
N HIS A 16 0.37 -4.90 -8.52
CA HIS A 16 0.56 -5.95 -9.52
C HIS A 16 2.01 -6.46 -9.48
N SER A 17 2.22 -7.78 -9.54
CA SER A 17 3.53 -8.42 -9.33
C SER A 17 4.64 -7.85 -10.23
N GLY A 18 4.34 -7.59 -11.51
CA GLY A 18 5.30 -6.97 -12.43
C GLY A 18 5.69 -5.52 -12.05
N ILE A 19 4.78 -4.76 -11.43
CA ILE A 19 5.08 -3.43 -10.91
C ILE A 19 5.97 -3.57 -9.69
N MET A 20 5.56 -4.37 -8.70
CA MET A 20 6.33 -4.62 -7.48
C MET A 20 7.77 -5.05 -7.80
N SER A 21 7.93 -6.05 -8.67
CA SER A 21 9.24 -6.53 -9.12
C SER A 21 10.10 -5.45 -9.79
N THR A 22 9.50 -4.43 -10.41
CA THR A 22 10.23 -3.30 -11.00
C THR A 22 10.64 -2.29 -9.93
N MET A 23 9.74 -1.99 -8.99
CA MET A 23 10.02 -1.03 -7.91
C MET A 23 11.03 -1.57 -6.90
N ASP A 24 11.03 -2.89 -6.66
CA ASP A 24 11.94 -3.58 -5.74
C ASP A 24 13.32 -3.87 -6.38
N ASN A 25 13.50 -3.58 -7.68
CA ASN A 25 14.77 -3.82 -8.35
C ASN A 25 15.76 -2.67 -8.04
N PRO A 26 16.83 -2.92 -7.26
CA PRO A 26 17.76 -1.87 -6.87
C PRO A 26 18.52 -1.27 -8.06
N ASN A 27 18.65 -2.01 -9.17
CA ASN A 27 19.33 -1.53 -10.38
C ASN A 27 18.52 -0.48 -11.15
N LEU A 28 17.22 -0.32 -10.84
CA LEU A 28 16.33 0.64 -11.50
C LEU A 28 16.24 1.98 -10.77
N GLY A 29 16.84 2.10 -9.58
CA GLY A 29 16.95 3.38 -8.87
C GLY A 29 15.66 3.89 -8.21
N TRP A 30 14.67 3.01 -8.00
CA TRP A 30 13.41 3.32 -7.30
C TRP A 30 13.52 3.24 -5.77
N CYS A 31 14.72 3.09 -5.24
CA CYS A 31 15.00 3.06 -3.81
C CYS A 31 15.17 4.47 -3.22
N GLU A 32 14.81 4.63 -1.95
CA GLU A 32 15.01 5.88 -1.21
C GLU A 32 16.52 6.18 -1.09
N PRO A 33 16.96 7.45 -1.24
CA PRO A 33 16.19 8.70 -1.37
C PRO A 33 15.88 9.11 -2.84
N TYR A 34 16.22 8.27 -3.82
CA TYR A 34 16.16 8.64 -5.24
C TYR A 34 14.75 8.49 -5.83
N GLY A 35 14.00 7.50 -5.35
CA GLY A 35 12.60 7.28 -5.68
C GLY A 35 11.82 6.71 -4.50
N TYR A 36 10.52 6.93 -4.52
CA TYR A 36 9.57 6.40 -3.55
C TYR A 36 8.51 5.60 -4.31
N HIS A 37 8.11 4.45 -3.78
CA HIS A 37 6.96 3.69 -4.27
C HIS A 37 5.90 3.57 -3.18
N ARG A 38 4.66 3.93 -3.52
CA ARG A 38 3.50 3.80 -2.64
C ARG A 38 2.35 3.13 -3.39
N LEU A 39 1.53 2.36 -2.68
CA LEU A 39 0.36 1.74 -3.29
C LEU A 39 -0.78 2.75 -3.47
N CYS A 40 -1.45 2.67 -4.61
CA CYS A 40 -2.66 3.42 -4.87
C CYS A 40 -3.78 2.89 -3.97
N VAL A 41 -4.20 3.68 -2.98
CA VAL A 41 -5.30 3.34 -2.06
C VAL A 41 -6.55 2.90 -2.81
N ARG A 42 -6.89 3.56 -3.93
CA ARG A 42 -8.05 3.21 -4.75
C ARG A 42 -7.97 1.77 -5.28
N HIS A 43 -6.81 1.36 -5.80
CA HIS A 43 -6.62 0.01 -6.31
C HIS A 43 -6.49 -1.00 -5.15
N LEU A 44 -5.82 -0.64 -4.07
CA LEU A 44 -5.70 -1.46 -2.87
C LEU A 44 -7.09 -1.83 -2.31
N VAL A 45 -7.97 -0.83 -2.15
CA VAL A 45 -9.35 -1.01 -1.69
C VAL A 45 -10.16 -1.86 -2.66
N ALA A 46 -10.02 -1.64 -3.98
CA ALA A 46 -10.72 -2.43 -4.99
C ALA A 46 -10.26 -3.90 -5.00
N ASN A 47 -8.96 -4.15 -4.92
CA ASN A 47 -8.38 -5.49 -4.87
C ASN A 47 -8.80 -6.22 -3.59
N PHE A 48 -8.79 -5.53 -2.45
CA PHE A 48 -9.27 -6.06 -1.19
C PHE A 48 -10.76 -6.43 -1.28
N ALA A 49 -11.61 -5.53 -1.78
CA ALA A 49 -13.03 -5.78 -1.94
C ALA A 49 -13.31 -6.97 -2.87
N ASN A 50 -12.54 -7.12 -3.95
CA ASN A 50 -12.65 -8.25 -4.88
C ASN A 50 -12.24 -9.59 -4.24
N THR A 51 -11.27 -9.56 -3.32
CA THR A 51 -10.77 -10.74 -2.61
C THR A 51 -11.74 -11.19 -1.53
N PHE A 52 -12.14 -10.29 -0.63
CA PHE A 52 -12.93 -10.64 0.55
C PHE A 52 -14.44 -10.61 0.33
N ARG A 53 -14.92 -9.84 -0.66
CA ARG A 53 -16.34 -9.76 -1.10
C ARG A 53 -17.36 -9.58 0.05
N LYS A 54 -16.95 -8.94 1.15
CA LYS A 54 -17.78 -8.65 2.32
C LYS A 54 -18.12 -7.16 2.39
N THR A 55 -19.39 -6.87 2.58
CA THR A 55 -19.90 -5.51 2.81
C THR A 55 -19.28 -4.92 4.07
N GLY A 56 -18.89 -3.64 4.05
CA GLY A 56 -18.35 -2.95 5.23
C GLY A 56 -16.83 -3.08 5.42
N LEU A 57 -16.16 -4.07 4.81
CA LEU A 57 -14.71 -4.24 5.00
C LEU A 57 -13.87 -3.26 4.17
N LYS A 58 -14.37 -2.83 3.00
CA LYS A 58 -13.65 -1.85 2.17
C LYS A 58 -13.50 -0.50 2.88
N GLU A 59 -14.51 -0.12 3.67
CA GLU A 59 -14.52 1.11 4.47
C GLU A 59 -13.44 1.06 5.56
N ASN A 60 -13.19 -0.11 6.16
CA ASN A 60 -12.10 -0.30 7.12
C ASN A 60 -10.74 -0.08 6.44
N VAL A 61 -10.53 -0.61 5.23
CA VAL A 61 -9.27 -0.41 4.48
C VAL A 61 -9.08 1.06 4.11
N VAL A 62 -10.14 1.76 3.69
CA VAL A 62 -10.08 3.22 3.45
C VAL A 62 -9.69 3.96 4.73
N ALA A 63 -10.29 3.60 5.87
CA ALA A 63 -9.98 4.22 7.16
C ALA A 63 -8.52 3.99 7.55
N ILE A 64 -8.00 2.77 7.42
CA ILE A 64 -6.59 2.43 7.67
C ILE A 64 -5.66 3.31 6.81
N CYS A 65 -5.90 3.39 5.50
CA CYS A 65 -5.07 4.15 4.56
C CYS A 65 -5.18 5.67 4.73
N SER A 66 -6.16 6.17 5.47
CA SER A 66 -6.39 7.61 5.68
C SER A 66 -5.78 8.14 6.98
N GLN A 67 -5.12 7.29 7.78
CA GLN A 67 -4.52 7.72 9.04
C GLN A 67 -3.21 8.45 8.81
N LEU A 68 -2.80 9.26 9.78
CA LEU A 68 -1.54 10.03 9.74
C LEU A 68 -0.58 9.64 10.87
N THR A 69 -1.03 8.77 11.77
CA THR A 69 -0.25 8.34 12.93
C THR A 69 -0.38 6.85 13.13
N ASP A 70 0.71 6.24 13.57
CA ASP A 70 0.75 4.80 13.85
C ASP A 70 -0.30 4.41 14.88
N THR A 71 -0.55 5.25 15.90
CA THR A 71 -1.59 4.99 16.90
C THR A 71 -2.98 4.83 16.25
N LYS A 72 -3.35 5.75 15.35
CA LYS A 72 -4.66 5.68 14.69
C LYS A 72 -4.70 4.56 13.66
N PHE A 73 -3.61 4.34 12.93
CA PHE A 73 -3.49 3.20 12.03
C PHE A 73 -3.72 1.88 12.75
N ASN A 74 -2.97 1.64 13.84
CA ASN A 74 -3.05 0.43 14.63
C ASN A 74 -4.45 0.23 15.23
N LEU A 75 -5.14 1.31 15.61
CA LEU A 75 -6.53 1.24 16.06
C LEU A 75 -7.45 0.68 14.96
N HIS A 76 -7.37 1.23 13.74
CA HIS A 76 -8.19 0.76 12.62
C HIS A 76 -7.77 -0.61 12.12
N TRP A 77 -6.47 -0.92 12.15
CA TRP A 77 -5.92 -2.22 11.82
C TRP A 77 -6.47 -3.32 12.74
N ASN A 78 -6.41 -3.10 14.05
CA ASN A 78 -6.94 -4.03 15.05
C ASN A 78 -8.46 -4.23 14.90
N ALA A 79 -9.19 -3.19 14.53
CA ALA A 79 -10.62 -3.29 14.24
C ALA A 79 -10.91 -4.15 12.99
N LEU A 80 -10.12 -4.02 11.93
CA LEU A 80 -10.23 -4.88 10.75
C LEU A 80 -9.88 -6.34 11.11
N TRP A 81 -8.79 -6.55 11.83
CA TRP A 81 -8.35 -7.88 12.26
C TRP A 81 -9.43 -8.60 13.06
N ALA A 82 -10.10 -7.91 13.98
CA ALA A 82 -11.15 -8.50 14.80
C ALA A 82 -12.34 -9.04 13.98
N VAL A 83 -12.58 -8.49 12.79
CA VAL A 83 -13.69 -8.87 11.89
C VAL A 83 -13.25 -9.82 10.78
N GLU A 84 -12.03 -9.66 10.28
CA GLU A 84 -11.46 -10.48 9.21
C GLU A 84 -9.97 -10.74 9.47
N PRO A 85 -9.63 -11.75 10.29
CA PRO A 85 -8.25 -12.07 10.62
C PRO A 85 -7.41 -12.37 9.38
N ARG A 86 -7.97 -13.04 8.36
CA ARG A 86 -7.28 -13.39 7.09
C ARG A 86 -6.83 -12.18 6.28
N ALA A 87 -7.24 -10.97 6.66
CA ALA A 87 -6.68 -9.75 6.09
C ALA A 87 -5.17 -9.64 6.36
N ASP A 88 -4.67 -10.23 7.45
CA ASP A 88 -3.25 -10.24 7.79
C ASP A 88 -2.39 -10.87 6.68
N GLU A 89 -2.77 -12.05 6.21
CA GLU A 89 -2.11 -12.81 5.15
C GLU A 89 -2.16 -12.02 3.85
N TRP A 90 -3.30 -11.42 3.53
CA TRP A 90 -3.45 -10.62 2.30
C TRP A 90 -2.53 -9.39 2.27
N PHE A 91 -2.38 -8.72 3.41
CA PHE A 91 -1.49 -7.58 3.54
C PHE A 91 -0.02 -7.98 3.73
N SER A 92 0.27 -9.21 4.18
CA SER A 92 1.64 -9.71 4.35
C SER A 92 2.42 -9.79 3.03
N GLU A 93 1.72 -9.86 1.90
CA GLU A 93 2.30 -9.78 0.56
C GLU A 93 2.82 -8.37 0.20
N ILE A 94 2.52 -7.36 1.02
CA ILE A 94 2.90 -5.97 0.77
C ILE A 94 3.98 -5.58 1.77
N HIS A 95 5.13 -5.10 1.28
CA HIS A 95 6.18 -4.62 2.16
C HIS A 95 5.73 -3.34 2.92
N PRO A 96 5.99 -3.20 4.24
CA PRO A 96 5.60 -2.05 5.05
C PRO A 96 5.93 -0.67 4.44
N GLU A 97 7.05 -0.57 3.71
CA GLU A 97 7.49 0.66 3.05
C GLU A 97 6.54 1.17 1.95
N HIS A 98 5.72 0.28 1.36
CA HIS A 98 4.74 0.68 0.35
C HIS A 98 3.41 1.15 0.96
N PHE A 99 3.19 0.88 2.25
CA PHE A 99 2.07 1.43 3.03
C PHE A 99 2.35 2.84 3.56
N GLY A 100 3.59 3.31 3.48
CA GLY A 100 4.08 4.49 4.19
C GLY A 100 3.23 5.76 4.02
N PHE A 101 2.85 6.32 5.18
CA PHE A 101 2.14 7.58 5.43
C PHE A 101 2.88 8.83 4.98
N ILE A 102 3.01 9.07 3.67
CA ILE A 102 3.50 10.37 3.20
C ILE A 102 2.72 10.73 1.94
N PHE A 103 2.00 11.85 2.02
CA PHE A 103 1.42 12.57 0.89
C PHE A 103 2.50 12.96 -0.13
#